data_AF-A0A7W1Z2T6-F1
#
_entry.id   AF-A0A7W1Z2T6-F1
#
_cell.length_a   1.000
_cell.length_b   1.000
_cell.length_c   1.000
_cell.angle_alpha   90.00
_cell.angle_beta   90.00
_cell.angle_gamma   90.00
#
_symmetry.space_group_name_H-M   'P 1'
#
loop_
_entity.id
_entity.type
_entity.pdbx_description
1 polymer ?
#
loop_
_entity_poly.entity_id
_entity_poly.type
_entity_poly.pdbx_seq_one_letter_code
_entity_poly.pdbx_strand_id
1 'polypeptide(L)'
;MNTSSGAFLERPAFHIPLLLVTGFLAFSSNASISLFGETEGLYAIVTHTMMAAQDYVHLWLRGEPYFSKPPLFFWLQAGFIHALGWSEAALRLPSILSSLGTMITTYFLGRLLFSEMAGFWGALVCATCYAGLWFGPLAIIDPMLMFCMTLGMYAWARAYFQESSQWWYLVAFVALALGSMVKTLHALALPVLVMGIFLCMRRDRQVFREPYFWVGVV
;
A
#
# COMPACT_ATOMS: atom_id res chain seq x y z
N MET A 1 -3.95 -20.41 -40.75
CA MET A 1 -2.81 -20.23 -39.82
C MET A 1 -3.40 -19.90 -38.46
N ASN A 2 -3.34 -20.84 -37.52
CA ASN A 2 -3.87 -20.69 -36.16
C ASN A 2 -3.07 -19.60 -35.43
N THR A 3 -3.73 -18.50 -35.12
CA THR A 3 -3.20 -17.44 -34.24
C THR A 3 -3.31 -17.89 -32.79
N SER A 4 -2.47 -18.84 -32.37
CA SER A 4 -2.31 -19.25 -30.97
C SER A 4 -1.54 -18.22 -30.11
N SER A 5 -1.28 -17.04 -30.65
CA SER A 5 -0.53 -15.96 -29.97
C SER A 5 -1.39 -15.14 -29.00
N GLY A 6 -2.73 -15.28 -29.03
CA GLY A 6 -3.64 -14.62 -28.08
C GLY A 6 -3.72 -15.30 -26.71
N ALA A 7 -3.19 -16.52 -26.55
CA ALA A 7 -3.49 -17.41 -25.43
C ALA A 7 -2.56 -17.29 -24.20
N PHE A 8 -1.54 -16.43 -24.24
CA PHE A 8 -0.59 -16.31 -23.12
C PHE A 8 -1.14 -15.43 -21.99
N LEU A 9 -1.66 -14.25 -22.34
CA LEU A 9 -2.23 -13.31 -21.38
C LEU A 9 -3.58 -13.79 -20.84
N GLU A 10 -4.32 -14.67 -21.52
CA GLU A 10 -5.58 -15.19 -20.98
C GLU A 10 -5.39 -16.19 -19.83
N ARG A 11 -4.16 -16.62 -19.57
CA ARG A 11 -3.87 -17.59 -18.52
C ARG A 11 -3.53 -16.86 -17.22
N PRO A 12 -4.38 -16.94 -16.17
CA PRO A 12 -4.18 -16.19 -14.92
C PRO A 12 -2.87 -16.53 -14.21
N ALA A 13 -2.32 -17.71 -14.45
CA ALA A 13 -1.06 -18.15 -13.89
C ALA A 13 0.12 -17.23 -14.26
N PHE A 14 0.07 -16.54 -15.41
CA PHE A 14 1.16 -15.65 -15.85
C PHE A 14 1.00 -14.21 -15.36
N HIS A 15 -0.19 -13.80 -14.89
CA HIS A 15 -0.41 -12.42 -14.47
C HIS A 15 0.49 -12.03 -13.31
N ILE A 16 0.47 -12.81 -12.22
CA ILE A 16 1.19 -12.45 -11.00
C ILE A 16 2.71 -12.40 -11.25
N PRO A 17 3.35 -13.41 -11.86
CA PRO A 17 4.78 -13.33 -12.16
C PRO A 17 5.14 -12.12 -13.04
N LEU A 18 4.34 -11.85 -14.07
CA LEU A 18 4.58 -10.73 -14.97
C LEU A 18 4.44 -9.39 -14.24
N LEU A 19 3.38 -9.23 -13.44
CA LEU A 19 3.15 -8.04 -12.63
C LEU A 19 4.26 -7.83 -11.60
N LEU A 20 4.75 -8.90 -10.96
CA LEU A 20 5.87 -8.82 -10.01
C LEU A 20 7.15 -8.36 -10.72
N VAL A 21 7.47 -8.92 -11.89
CA VAL A 21 8.65 -8.50 -12.66
C VAL A 21 8.52 -7.05 -13.11
N THR A 22 7.40 -6.67 -13.71
CA THR A 22 7.18 -5.29 -14.19
C THR A 22 7.19 -4.29 -13.05
N GLY A 23 6.48 -4.58 -11.95
CA GLY A 23 6.45 -3.73 -10.77
C GLY A 23 7.82 -3.61 -10.11
N PHE A 24 8.57 -4.70 -10.03
CA PHE A 24 9.92 -4.68 -9.45
C PHE A 24 10.83 -3.78 -10.28
N LEU A 25 10.83 -3.94 -11.61
CA LEU A 25 11.63 -3.09 -12.49
C LEU A 25 11.21 -1.61 -12.42
N ALA A 26 9.90 -1.34 -12.37
CA ALA A 26 9.38 0.02 -12.28
C ALA A 26 9.82 0.71 -10.98
N PHE A 27 9.64 0.04 -9.83
CA PHE A 27 9.82 0.66 -8.51
C PHE A 27 11.25 0.58 -7.98
N SER A 28 12.06 -0.38 -8.43
CA SER A 28 13.48 -0.50 -8.02
C SER A 28 14.46 0.29 -8.90
N SER A 29 13.98 0.91 -9.98
CA SER A 29 14.80 1.64 -10.96
C SER A 29 15.74 2.69 -10.35
N ASN A 30 15.30 3.35 -9.27
CA ASN A 30 16.10 4.38 -8.60
C ASN A 30 16.87 3.86 -7.37
N ALA A 31 16.84 2.57 -7.03
CA ALA A 31 17.32 2.07 -5.74
C ALA A 31 18.79 2.43 -5.42
N SER A 32 19.65 2.60 -6.44
CA SER A 32 21.07 2.93 -6.30
C SER A 32 21.41 4.42 -6.47
N ILE A 33 20.42 5.27 -6.78
CA ILE A 33 20.63 6.71 -6.97
C ILE A 33 20.58 7.40 -5.61
N SER A 34 21.30 8.50 -5.43
CA SER A 34 21.20 9.34 -4.22
C SER A 34 19.74 9.71 -3.90
N LEU A 35 19.45 9.97 -2.62
CA LEU A 35 18.15 10.44 -2.18
C LEU A 35 17.77 11.73 -2.92
N PHE A 36 16.53 11.78 -3.39
CA PHE A 36 16.02 12.84 -4.24
C PHE A 36 14.96 13.67 -3.52
N GLY A 37 15.12 14.98 -3.57
CA GLY A 37 14.19 15.93 -2.96
C GLY A 37 14.32 16.03 -1.44
N GLU A 38 13.69 17.06 -0.89
CA GLU A 38 13.76 17.38 0.54
C GLU A 38 13.14 16.28 1.41
N THR A 39 12.05 15.67 0.94
CA THR A 39 11.27 14.69 1.71
C THR A 39 12.02 13.38 1.97
N GLU A 40 12.68 12.78 0.96
CA GLU A 40 13.46 11.55 1.16
C GLU A 40 14.61 11.78 2.16
N GLY A 41 15.35 12.89 1.99
CA GLY A 41 16.43 13.24 2.89
C GLY A 41 15.96 13.50 4.32
N LEU A 42 14.84 14.21 4.48
CA LEU A 42 14.23 14.45 5.79
C LEU A 42 13.87 13.13 6.47
N TYR A 43 13.18 12.22 5.79
CA TYR A 43 12.79 10.94 6.38
C TYR A 43 13.98 10.04 6.69
N ALA A 44 15.01 10.06 5.85
CA ALA A 44 16.27 9.36 6.14
C ALA A 44 16.94 9.91 7.41
N ILE A 45 16.98 11.23 7.61
CA ILE A 45 17.52 11.85 8.83
C ILE A 45 16.69 11.48 10.06
N VAL A 46 15.35 11.49 9.95
CA VAL A 46 14.47 11.07 11.05
C VAL A 46 14.74 9.61 11.42
N THR A 47 14.82 8.70 10.44
CA THR A 47 15.17 7.29 10.69
C THR A 47 16.55 7.16 11.32
N HIS A 48 17.55 7.86 10.81
CA HIS A 48 18.91 7.83 11.35
C HIS A 48 18.94 8.27 12.83
N THR A 49 18.31 9.40 13.15
CA THR A 49 18.30 9.95 14.51
C THR A 49 17.51 9.09 15.47
N MET A 50 16.37 8.55 15.04
CA MET A 50 15.58 7.56 15.79
C MET A 50 16.43 6.33 16.16
N MET A 51 17.16 5.77 15.18
CA MET A 51 18.02 4.61 15.39
C MET A 51 19.22 4.93 16.30
N ALA A 52 19.88 6.08 16.07
CA ALA A 52 21.06 6.48 16.84
C ALA A 52 20.72 6.79 18.31
N ALA A 53 19.55 7.38 18.57
CA ALA A 53 19.07 7.66 19.92
C ALA A 53 18.45 6.43 20.61
N GLN A 54 18.16 5.35 19.86
CA GLN A 54 17.36 4.21 20.30
C GLN A 54 15.99 4.60 20.89
N ASP A 55 15.46 5.77 20.49
CA ASP A 55 14.13 6.24 20.85
C ASP A 55 13.20 6.06 19.66
N TYR A 56 12.45 4.96 19.67
CA TYR A 56 11.51 4.59 18.60
C TYR A 56 10.12 5.23 18.79
N VAL A 57 9.92 6.02 19.85
CA VAL A 57 8.63 6.66 20.16
C VAL A 57 8.70 8.14 19.80
N HIS A 58 9.73 8.85 20.23
CA HIS A 58 9.90 10.28 19.94
C HIS A 58 10.79 10.46 18.72
N LEU A 59 10.19 10.95 17.63
CA LEU A 59 10.93 11.29 16.43
C LEU A 59 11.60 12.65 16.57
N TRP A 60 12.81 12.77 16.04
CA TRP A 60 13.60 14.00 16.08
C TRP A 60 14.03 14.40 14.68
N LEU A 61 14.06 15.70 14.42
CA LEU A 61 14.60 16.26 13.18
C LEU A 61 15.45 17.48 13.54
N ARG A 62 16.76 17.38 13.31
CA ARG A 62 17.73 18.47 13.54
C ARG A 62 17.68 19.03 14.98
N GLY A 63 17.49 18.15 15.97
CA GLY A 63 17.46 18.52 17.39
C GLY A 63 16.08 18.93 17.92
N GLU A 64 15.07 19.04 17.04
CA GLU A 64 13.70 19.39 17.43
C GLU A 64 12.76 18.18 17.34
N PRO A 65 11.72 18.08 18.19
CA PRO A 65 10.72 17.03 18.09
C PRO A 65 9.95 17.06 16.75
N TYR A 66 9.82 15.91 16.11
CA TYR A 66 9.14 15.73 14.82
C TYR A 66 7.78 15.01 14.98
N PHE A 67 6.74 15.76 15.35
CA PHE A 67 5.38 15.20 15.56
C PHE A 67 4.50 15.19 14.30
N SER A 68 5.06 15.50 13.14
CA SER A 68 4.29 15.65 11.91
C SER A 68 3.78 14.33 11.33
N LYS A 69 4.44 13.21 11.63
CA LYS A 69 4.11 11.87 11.14
C LYS A 69 4.25 10.83 12.25
N PRO A 70 3.37 9.81 12.32
CA PRO A 70 3.55 8.70 13.25
C PRO A 70 4.69 7.76 12.79
N PRO A 71 5.17 6.87 13.68
CA PRO A 71 6.51 6.30 13.54
C PRO A 71 6.62 5.07 12.62
N LEU A 72 5.50 4.49 12.16
CA LEU A 72 5.49 3.16 11.54
C LEU A 72 6.38 3.05 10.29
N PHE A 73 6.39 4.07 9.43
CA PHE A 73 7.24 4.05 8.24
C PHE A 73 8.74 4.04 8.61
N PHE A 74 9.12 4.83 9.61
CA PHE A 74 10.51 4.91 10.08
C PHE A 74 10.93 3.61 10.78
N TRP A 75 10.02 2.94 11.50
CA TRP A 75 10.26 1.60 12.04
C TRP A 75 10.57 0.57 10.95
N LEU A 76 9.82 0.61 9.84
CA LEU A 76 10.06 -0.28 8.71
C LEU A 76 11.41 0.04 8.04
N GLN A 77 11.73 1.31 7.81
CA GLN A 77 13.05 1.71 7.31
C GLN A 77 14.17 1.20 8.21
N ALA A 78 14.06 1.41 9.53
CA ALA A 78 15.03 0.94 10.51
C ALA A 78 15.20 -0.59 10.45
N GLY A 79 14.10 -1.35 10.32
CA GLY A 79 14.15 -2.80 10.15
C GLY A 79 14.95 -3.24 8.93
N PHE A 80 14.72 -2.63 7.76
CA PHE A 80 15.50 -2.93 6.55
C PHE A 80 16.96 -2.49 6.66
N ILE A 81 17.23 -1.34 7.28
CA ILE A 81 18.60 -0.88 7.53
C ILE A 81 19.33 -1.83 8.47
N HIS A 82 18.69 -2.33 9.52
CA HIS A 82 19.29 -3.33 10.41
C HIS A 82 19.63 -4.64 9.67
N ALA A 83 18.79 -5.06 8.71
CA ALA A 83 18.99 -6.29 7.97
C ALA A 83 20.01 -6.18 6.82
N LEU A 84 20.06 -5.03 6.13
CA LEU A 84 20.79 -4.87 4.87
C LEU A 84 21.93 -3.84 4.94
N GLY A 85 22.04 -3.12 6.06
CA GLY A 85 22.95 -1.99 6.21
C GLY A 85 22.37 -0.67 5.70
N TRP A 86 23.05 0.42 6.05
CA TRP A 86 22.67 1.77 5.64
C TRP A 86 22.89 1.95 4.12
N SER A 87 21.80 2.13 3.38
CA SER A 87 21.81 2.40 1.95
C SER A 87 20.51 3.06 1.49
N GLU A 88 20.55 3.75 0.36
CA GLU A 88 19.39 4.35 -0.32
C GLU A 88 18.38 3.27 -0.68
N ALA A 89 18.85 2.11 -1.13
CA ALA A 89 18.02 0.95 -1.43
C ALA A 89 17.25 0.49 -0.18
N ALA A 90 17.94 0.30 0.97
CA ALA A 90 17.31 -0.12 2.21
C ALA A 90 16.25 0.88 2.71
N LEU A 91 16.51 2.19 2.56
CA LEU A 91 15.56 3.27 2.88
C LEU A 91 14.31 3.25 1.99
N ARG A 92 14.45 2.85 0.73
CA ARG A 92 13.36 2.80 -0.26
C ARG A 92 12.54 1.52 -0.22
N LEU A 93 13.06 0.44 0.36
CA LEU A 93 12.38 -0.87 0.39
C LEU A 93 10.95 -0.83 0.95
N PRO A 94 10.63 -0.13 2.06
CA PRO A 94 9.25 -0.01 2.52
C PRO A 94 8.31 0.54 1.45
N SER A 95 8.74 1.57 0.72
CA SER A 95 7.95 2.17 -0.37
C SER A 95 7.82 1.23 -1.56
N ILE A 96 8.92 0.64 -2.01
CA ILE A 96 8.97 -0.28 -3.16
C ILE A 96 8.03 -1.47 -2.91
N LEU A 97 8.12 -2.09 -1.73
CA LEU A 97 7.28 -3.22 -1.36
C LEU A 97 5.81 -2.81 -1.21
N SER A 98 5.54 -1.61 -0.72
CA SER A 98 4.17 -1.09 -0.64
C SER A 98 3.58 -0.78 -2.02
N SER A 99 4.36 -0.24 -2.95
CA SER A 99 3.94 -0.01 -4.33
C SER A 99 3.67 -1.34 -5.06
N LEU A 100 4.52 -2.34 -4.86
CA LEU A 100 4.27 -3.71 -5.33
C LEU A 100 2.99 -4.28 -4.73
N GLY A 101 2.82 -4.14 -3.42
CA GLY A 101 1.61 -4.56 -2.71
C GLY A 101 0.35 -3.89 -3.25
N THR A 102 0.42 -2.59 -3.56
CA THR A 102 -0.68 -1.82 -4.14
C THR A 102 -1.05 -2.34 -5.52
N MET A 103 -0.06 -2.56 -6.37
CA MET A 103 -0.22 -3.10 -7.72
C MET A 103 -0.88 -4.48 -7.70
N ILE A 104 -0.41 -5.39 -6.84
CA ILE A 104 -0.98 -6.74 -6.70
C ILE A 104 -2.39 -6.70 -6.09
N THR A 105 -2.63 -5.84 -5.11
CA THR A 105 -3.96 -5.68 -4.52
C THR A 105 -4.95 -5.11 -5.56
N THR A 106 -4.50 -4.18 -6.40
CA THR A 106 -5.29 -3.65 -7.52
C THR A 106 -5.67 -4.73 -8.52
N TYR A 107 -4.76 -5.67 -8.81
CA TYR A 107 -5.07 -6.85 -9.63
C TYR A 107 -6.23 -7.65 -9.04
N PHE A 108 -6.14 -8.00 -7.75
CA PHE A 108 -7.19 -8.78 -7.09
C PHE A 108 -8.51 -8.01 -6.96
N LEU A 109 -8.46 -6.71 -6.72
CA LEU A 109 -9.64 -5.86 -6.67
C LEU A 109 -10.34 -5.78 -8.04
N GLY A 110 -9.60 -5.57 -9.13
CA GLY A 110 -10.18 -5.58 -10.47
C GLY A 110 -10.73 -6.94 -10.88
N ARG A 111 -10.08 -8.03 -10.46
CA ARG A 111 -10.58 -9.41 -10.64
C ARG A 111 -11.89 -9.64 -9.87
N LEU A 112 -11.98 -9.14 -8.64
CA LEU A 112 -13.16 -9.26 -7.79
C LEU A 112 -14.35 -8.49 -8.37
N LEU A 113 -14.13 -7.26 -8.85
CA LEU A 113 -15.20 -6.36 -9.29
C LEU A 113 -15.64 -6.58 -10.74
N PHE A 114 -14.73 -7.07 -11.59
CA PHE A 114 -14.97 -7.16 -13.03
C PHE A 114 -14.49 -8.51 -13.59
N SER A 115 -13.21 -8.61 -13.97
CA SER A 115 -12.64 -9.78 -14.63
C SER A 115 -11.13 -9.87 -14.42
N GLU A 116 -10.53 -11.02 -14.70
CA GLU A 116 -9.09 -11.22 -14.56
C GLU A 116 -8.27 -10.26 -15.43
N MET A 117 -8.73 -10.00 -16.66
CA MET A 117 -8.11 -9.01 -17.56
C MET A 117 -8.26 -7.58 -17.05
N ALA A 118 -9.42 -7.22 -16.49
CA ALA A 118 -9.60 -5.90 -15.91
C ALA A 118 -8.64 -5.68 -14.72
N GLY A 119 -8.46 -6.69 -13.87
CA GLY A 119 -7.45 -6.68 -12.82
C GLY A 119 -6.04 -6.52 -13.37
N PHE A 120 -5.67 -7.29 -14.40
CA PHE A 120 -4.34 -7.25 -14.99
C PHE A 120 -4.00 -5.86 -15.55
N TRP A 121 -4.89 -5.31 -16.37
CA TRP A 121 -4.71 -3.97 -16.95
C TRP A 121 -4.76 -2.87 -15.89
N GLY A 122 -5.64 -2.98 -14.89
CA GLY A 122 -5.71 -2.04 -13.78
C GLY A 122 -4.39 -1.98 -12.98
N ALA A 123 -3.81 -3.14 -12.69
CA ALA A 123 -2.52 -3.22 -12.00
C ALA A 123 -1.37 -2.65 -12.86
N LEU A 124 -1.37 -2.93 -14.17
CA LEU A 124 -0.36 -2.40 -15.09
C LEU A 124 -0.43 -0.87 -15.17
N VAL A 125 -1.64 -0.32 -15.31
CA VAL A 125 -1.85 1.15 -15.30
C VAL A 125 -1.42 1.76 -13.97
N CYS A 126 -1.74 1.12 -12.84
CA CYS A 126 -1.29 1.57 -11.52
C CYS A 126 0.24 1.68 -11.42
N ALA A 127 0.98 0.73 -12.01
CA ALA A 127 2.43 0.71 -11.97
C ALA A 127 3.09 1.68 -12.96
N THR A 128 2.44 1.93 -14.10
CA THR A 128 3.01 2.69 -15.23
C THR A 128 2.51 4.12 -15.33
N CYS A 129 1.50 4.50 -14.55
CA CYS A 129 1.08 5.89 -14.49
C CYS A 129 2.15 6.77 -13.85
N TYR A 130 2.08 8.07 -14.12
CA TYR A 130 3.05 9.05 -13.60
C TYR A 130 3.22 8.94 -12.08
N ALA A 131 2.12 8.84 -11.33
CA ALA A 131 2.18 8.75 -9.87
C ALA A 131 2.90 7.48 -9.39
N GLY A 132 2.65 6.33 -10.02
CA GLY A 132 3.30 5.07 -9.67
C GLY A 132 4.80 5.11 -9.94
N LEU A 133 5.19 5.55 -11.14
CA LEU A 133 6.60 5.63 -11.55
C LEU A 133 7.38 6.71 -10.78
N TRP A 134 6.72 7.81 -10.41
CA TRP A 134 7.38 8.90 -9.71
C TRP A 134 7.50 8.65 -8.21
N PHE A 135 6.40 8.28 -7.54
CA PHE A 135 6.38 8.17 -6.09
C PHE A 135 6.75 6.79 -5.57
N GLY A 136 6.54 5.73 -6.36
CA GLY A 136 6.80 4.35 -5.92
C GLY A 136 8.27 4.07 -5.57
N PRO A 137 9.26 4.56 -6.35
CA PRO A 137 10.67 4.39 -6.02
C PRO A 137 11.19 5.26 -4.86
N LEU A 138 10.42 6.27 -4.40
CA LEU A 138 10.90 7.23 -3.40
C LEU A 138 10.69 6.70 -1.97
N ALA A 139 11.66 6.95 -1.09
CA ALA A 139 11.61 6.66 0.35
C ALA A 139 10.68 7.65 1.09
N ILE A 140 9.40 7.66 0.72
CA ILE A 140 8.34 8.47 1.32
C ILE A 140 7.17 7.61 1.82
N ILE A 141 6.35 8.19 2.68
CA ILE A 141 5.23 7.50 3.34
C ILE A 141 4.04 7.20 2.41
N ASP A 142 3.90 7.93 1.30
CA ASP A 142 2.69 7.92 0.47
C ASP A 142 2.41 6.58 -0.22
N PRO A 143 3.41 5.86 -0.78
CA PRO A 143 3.24 4.48 -1.27
C PRO A 143 2.69 3.51 -0.23
N MET A 144 3.17 3.61 1.01
CA MET A 144 2.72 2.76 2.11
C MET A 144 1.27 3.07 2.51
N LEU A 145 0.92 4.35 2.58
CA LEU A 145 -0.47 4.75 2.81
C LEU A 145 -1.40 4.24 1.71
N MET A 146 -0.99 4.39 0.44
CA MET A 146 -1.75 3.92 -0.72
C MET A 146 -1.99 2.40 -0.66
N PHE A 147 -0.97 1.63 -0.25
CA PHE A 147 -1.09 0.20 -0.05
C PHE A 147 -2.11 -0.14 1.04
N CYS A 148 -1.99 0.46 2.22
CA CYS A 148 -2.90 0.25 3.34
C CYS A 148 -4.36 0.56 2.96
N MET A 149 -4.61 1.68 2.28
CA MET A 149 -5.94 2.03 1.80
C MET A 149 -6.47 1.02 0.78
N THR A 150 -5.67 0.68 -0.23
CA THR A 150 -6.07 -0.24 -1.30
C THR A 150 -6.35 -1.64 -0.75
N LEU A 151 -5.51 -2.12 0.18
CA LEU A 151 -5.70 -3.39 0.87
C LEU A 151 -6.95 -3.39 1.74
N GLY A 152 -7.18 -2.30 2.48
CA GLY A 152 -8.39 -2.11 3.28
C GLY A 152 -9.65 -2.18 2.43
N MET A 153 -9.67 -1.45 1.31
CA MET A 153 -10.80 -1.42 0.38
C MET A 153 -11.01 -2.77 -0.32
N TYR A 154 -9.94 -3.46 -0.70
CA TYR A 154 -10.03 -4.80 -1.28
C TYR A 154 -10.58 -5.82 -0.28
N ALA A 155 -10.07 -5.83 0.94
CA ALA A 155 -10.52 -6.75 1.98
C ALA A 155 -12.00 -6.52 2.31
N TRP A 156 -12.42 -5.25 2.45
CA TRP A 156 -13.82 -4.90 2.62
C TRP A 156 -14.69 -5.32 1.42
N ALA A 157 -14.25 -5.03 0.19
CA ALA A 157 -14.99 -5.40 -1.01
C ALA A 157 -15.15 -6.92 -1.11
N ARG A 158 -14.12 -7.69 -0.74
CA ARG A 158 -14.20 -9.16 -0.74
C ARG A 158 -15.18 -9.66 0.32
N ALA A 159 -15.16 -9.06 1.51
CA ALA A 159 -16.12 -9.36 2.57
C ALA A 159 -17.57 -9.09 2.12
N TYR A 160 -17.78 -7.99 1.39
CA TYR A 160 -19.10 -7.56 0.94
C TYR A 160 -19.64 -8.36 -0.26
N PHE A 161 -18.82 -8.66 -1.28
CA PHE A 161 -19.29 -9.26 -2.54
C PHE A 161 -19.22 -10.78 -2.60
N GLN A 162 -18.34 -11.44 -1.84
CA GLN A 162 -18.12 -12.88 -1.95
C GLN A 162 -18.45 -13.60 -0.65
N GLU A 163 -17.73 -13.28 0.42
CA GLU A 163 -17.75 -14.06 1.65
C GLU A 163 -17.76 -13.12 2.85
N SER A 164 -18.92 -12.99 3.50
CA SER A 164 -19.02 -12.27 4.78
C SER A 164 -18.26 -13.07 5.85
N SER A 165 -16.96 -12.81 5.94
CA SER A 165 -16.02 -13.48 6.82
C SER A 165 -15.34 -12.46 7.71
N GLN A 166 -15.34 -12.76 9.02
CA GLN A 166 -14.66 -11.99 10.05
C GLN A 166 -13.19 -11.71 9.71
N TRP A 167 -12.54 -12.63 8.99
CA TRP A 167 -11.14 -12.49 8.62
C TRP A 167 -10.92 -11.32 7.64
N TRP A 168 -11.78 -11.16 6.64
CA TRP A 168 -11.63 -10.08 5.66
C TRP A 168 -11.96 -8.71 6.25
N TYR A 169 -12.92 -8.64 7.17
CA TYR A 169 -13.13 -7.44 7.97
C TYR A 169 -11.91 -7.12 8.84
N LEU A 170 -11.33 -8.11 9.54
CA LEU A 170 -10.12 -7.91 10.34
C LEU A 170 -8.95 -7.40 9.49
N VAL A 171 -8.71 -8.00 8.32
CA VAL A 171 -7.67 -7.52 7.38
C VAL A 171 -7.96 -6.08 6.95
N ALA A 172 -9.22 -5.73 6.69
CA ALA A 172 -9.58 -4.36 6.34
C ALA A 172 -9.26 -3.37 7.46
N PHE A 173 -9.69 -3.67 8.69
CA PHE A 173 -9.44 -2.81 9.86
C PHE A 173 -7.96 -2.69 10.20
N VAL A 174 -7.22 -3.80 10.20
CA VAL A 174 -5.77 -3.79 10.45
C VAL A 174 -5.04 -2.98 9.38
N ALA A 175 -5.38 -3.15 8.10
CA ALA A 175 -4.77 -2.38 7.02
C ALA A 175 -5.02 -0.86 7.19
N LEU A 176 -6.24 -0.47 7.53
CA LEU A 176 -6.59 0.94 7.76
C LEU A 176 -5.97 1.52 9.04
N ALA A 177 -5.85 0.73 10.11
CA ALA A 177 -5.17 1.11 11.34
C ALA A 177 -3.66 1.27 11.12
N LEU A 178 -3.02 0.38 10.38
CA LEU A 178 -1.62 0.55 9.98
C LEU A 178 -1.48 1.81 9.11
N GLY A 179 -2.41 2.04 8.17
CA GLY A 179 -2.42 3.27 7.38
C GLY A 179 -2.52 4.54 8.24
N SER A 180 -3.30 4.53 9.32
CA SER A 180 -3.41 5.69 10.21
C SER A 180 -2.13 5.92 11.02
N MET A 181 -1.39 4.85 11.33
CA MET A 181 -0.02 4.93 11.85
C MET A 181 1.02 5.38 10.81
N VAL A 182 0.68 5.44 9.51
CA VAL A 182 1.52 6.07 8.47
C VAL A 182 1.16 7.55 8.31
N LYS A 183 -0.13 7.86 8.15
CA LYS A 183 -0.60 9.22 7.85
C LYS A 183 -1.98 9.52 8.45
N THR A 184 -2.04 9.54 9.79
CA THR A 184 -3.15 9.99 10.65
C THR A 184 -4.55 9.73 10.06
N LEU A 185 -5.41 10.74 10.03
CA LEU A 185 -6.82 10.61 9.65
C LEU A 185 -7.00 10.30 8.15
N HIS A 186 -6.02 10.63 7.31
CA HIS A 186 -6.14 10.47 5.85
C HIS A 186 -6.40 9.01 5.47
N ALA A 187 -5.73 8.08 6.17
CA ALA A 187 -5.88 6.63 5.99
C ALA A 187 -7.31 6.13 6.14
N LEU A 188 -8.07 6.72 7.06
CA LEU A 188 -9.44 6.32 7.37
C LEU A 188 -10.46 7.13 6.57
N ALA A 189 -10.24 8.45 6.44
CA ALA A 189 -11.21 9.35 5.86
C ALA A 189 -11.63 8.96 4.44
N LEU A 190 -10.66 8.66 3.55
CA LEU A 190 -10.95 8.36 2.16
C LEU A 190 -11.65 7.00 1.98
N PRO A 191 -11.13 5.87 2.52
CA PRO A 191 -11.81 4.59 2.40
C PRO A 191 -13.20 4.60 3.03
N VAL A 192 -13.36 5.18 4.22
CA VAL A 192 -14.66 5.26 4.90
C VAL A 192 -15.65 6.12 4.10
N LEU A 193 -15.20 7.24 3.54
CA LEU A 193 -16.04 8.07 2.68
C LEU A 193 -16.50 7.31 1.44
N VAL A 194 -15.60 6.60 0.75
CA VAL A 194 -15.94 5.82 -0.44
C VAL A 194 -16.90 4.68 -0.09
N MET A 195 -16.63 3.93 0.97
CA MET A 195 -17.51 2.87 1.47
C MET A 195 -18.90 3.43 1.83
N GLY A 196 -18.95 4.57 2.52
CA GLY A 196 -20.19 5.24 2.91
C GLY A 196 -21.01 5.70 1.71
N ILE A 197 -20.38 6.37 0.73
CA ILE A 197 -21.05 6.78 -0.52
C ILE A 197 -21.59 5.56 -1.27
N PHE A 198 -20.79 4.49 -1.38
CA PHE A 198 -21.19 3.26 -2.05
C PHE A 198 -22.43 2.61 -1.39
N LEU A 199 -22.44 2.47 -0.06
CA LEU A 199 -23.58 1.89 0.67
C LEU A 199 -24.83 2.78 0.55
N CYS A 200 -24.66 4.10 0.59
CA CYS A 200 -25.74 5.06 0.35
C CYS A 200 -26.34 4.89 -1.06
N MET A 201 -25.51 4.75 -2.08
CA MET A 201 -25.96 4.52 -3.47
C MET A 201 -26.68 3.19 -3.64
N ARG A 202 -26.18 2.12 -3.00
CA ARG A 202 -26.81 0.79 -3.01
C ARG A 202 -28.08 0.70 -2.15
N ARG A 203 -28.33 1.69 -1.28
CA ARG A 203 -29.37 1.66 -0.22
C ARG A 203 -29.29 0.41 0.65
N ASP A 204 -28.10 -0.16 0.76
CA ASP A 204 -27.88 -1.41 1.47
C ASP A 204 -27.50 -1.11 2.93
N ARG A 205 -28.47 -1.35 3.82
CA ARG A 205 -28.28 -1.21 5.27
C ARG A 205 -27.98 -2.54 5.95
N GLN A 206 -27.92 -3.65 5.21
CA GLN A 206 -27.70 -4.98 5.79
C GLN A 206 -26.29 -5.13 6.36
N VAL A 207 -25.30 -4.44 5.79
CA VAL A 207 -23.92 -4.41 6.31
C VAL A 207 -23.86 -3.97 7.77
N PHE A 208 -24.68 -2.99 8.18
CA PHE A 208 -24.74 -2.53 9.57
C PHE A 208 -25.38 -3.55 10.52
N ARG A 209 -26.03 -4.60 10.00
CA ARG A 209 -26.54 -5.70 10.82
C ARG A 209 -25.53 -6.80 11.02
N GLU A 210 -24.42 -6.79 10.28
CA GLU A 210 -23.36 -7.78 10.45
C GLU A 210 -22.57 -7.47 11.73
N PRO A 211 -22.49 -8.40 12.69
CA PRO A 211 -21.79 -8.16 13.95
C PRO A 211 -20.29 -7.91 13.71
N TYR A 212 -19.71 -8.54 12.69
CA TYR A 212 -18.29 -8.43 12.35
C TYR A 212 -17.89 -7.03 11.86
N PHE A 213 -18.83 -6.30 11.25
CA PHE A 213 -18.60 -4.90 10.86
C PHE A 213 -18.36 -4.02 12.08
N TRP A 214 -19.02 -4.31 13.20
CA TRP A 214 -18.87 -3.54 14.44
C TRP A 214 -17.64 -3.92 15.25
N VAL A 215 -17.12 -5.15 15.09
CA VAL A 215 -15.94 -5.63 15.84
C VAL A 215 -14.71 -4.75 15.61
N GLY A 216 -14.55 -4.14 14.43
CA GLY A 216 -13.40 -3.25 14.17
C GLY A 216 -13.64 -1.77 14.47
N VAL A 217 -14.84 -1.39 14.91
CA VAL A 217 -15.18 -0.01 15.30
C VAL A 217 -14.98 0.20 16.80
N VAL A 218 -15.04 -0.89 17.59
CA VAL A 218 -14.84 -0.92 19.05
C VAL A 218 -13.38 -1.21 19.37
#